data_AF-A0AAW6NLE7-F1
#
_entry.id   AF-A0AAW6NLE7-F1
#
_cell.length_a   1.000
_cell.length_b   1.000
_cell.length_c   1.000
_cell.angle_alpha   90.00
_cell.angle_beta   90.00
_cell.angle_gamma   90.00
#
_symmetry.space_group_name_H-M   'P 1'
#
loop_
_entity.id
_entity.type
_entity.pdbx_description
1 polymer ?
#
loop_
_entity_poly.entity_id
_entity_poly.type
_entity_poly.pdbx_seq_one_letter_code
_entity_poly.pdbx_strand_id
1 'polypeptide(L)'
;MKKFKKLLLEFIVAVMLSLSIPGMAMAADAGVPGAMCQSAGVWQGLIKNICWSCIFPMRIMGIGAAPEGAAPSRPGCYCTDQNGVPEIGWQLSFFQPVKIVEVVKSPWCSPFLEGTMLQKSQFDIGKSNTNQPMTATEAGFYDVHLWEFPIMTMLKLLIIGECTAEPYIDASLTYISEVDPMWESDLLTLVLNPEAVVFANPIASMVCAADCVAVTAGKDNLAAYFCAGCDGNLYPLTGHIYANDDAVRTSSLITQRLLTKLNRHGMVMR
;
A
#
# COMPACT_ATOMS: atom_id res chain seq x y z
N MET A 1 38.75 -37.06 45.50
CA MET A 1 37.62 -37.56 44.67
C MET A 1 36.32 -36.74 44.79
N LYS A 2 35.87 -36.32 45.99
CA LYS A 2 34.61 -35.56 46.15
C LYS A 2 34.61 -34.15 45.53
N LYS A 3 35.73 -33.40 45.63
CA LYS A 3 35.86 -32.06 45.02
C LYS A 3 35.84 -32.09 43.48
N PHE A 4 36.44 -33.11 42.89
CA PHE A 4 36.51 -33.26 41.43
C PHE A 4 35.13 -33.59 40.82
N LYS A 5 34.33 -34.42 41.49
CA LYS A 5 32.93 -34.69 41.08
C LYS A 5 32.05 -33.44 41.18
N LYS A 6 32.28 -32.56 42.16
CA LYS A 6 31.50 -31.32 42.33
C LYS A 6 31.82 -30.31 41.22
N LEU A 7 33.10 -30.11 40.88
CA LEU A 7 33.48 -29.27 39.75
C LEU A 7 32.95 -29.80 38.42
N LEU A 8 32.98 -31.12 38.21
CA LEU A 8 32.49 -31.72 36.98
C LEU A 8 30.96 -31.58 36.84
N LEU A 9 30.23 -31.63 37.96
CA LEU A 9 28.79 -31.42 37.98
C LEU A 9 28.43 -29.95 37.72
N GLU A 10 29.15 -29.01 38.33
CA GLU A 10 28.96 -27.56 38.08
C GLU A 10 29.27 -27.19 36.62
N PHE A 11 30.28 -27.82 36.01
CA PHE A 11 30.63 -27.61 34.60
C PHE A 11 29.54 -28.16 33.65
N ILE A 12 28.98 -29.33 33.95
CA ILE A 12 27.90 -29.94 33.14
C ILE A 12 26.61 -29.11 33.25
N VAL A 13 26.29 -28.59 34.44
CA VAL A 13 25.11 -27.72 34.62
C VAL A 13 25.29 -26.39 33.87
N ALA A 14 26.49 -25.82 33.86
CA ALA A 14 26.76 -24.59 33.10
C ALA A 14 26.66 -24.79 31.58
N VAL A 15 27.10 -25.94 31.06
CA VAL A 15 26.99 -26.29 29.63
C VAL A 15 25.54 -26.60 29.24
N MET A 16 24.75 -27.22 30.11
CA MET A 16 23.33 -27.46 29.83
C MET A 16 22.50 -26.16 29.86
N LEU A 17 22.89 -25.16 30.65
CA LEU A 17 22.19 -23.88 30.70
C LEU A 17 22.43 -23.03 29.44
N SER A 18 23.61 -23.12 28.80
CA SER A 18 23.92 -22.38 27.57
C SER A 18 23.29 -22.96 26.30
N LEU A 19 22.81 -24.21 26.34
CA LEU A 19 22.14 -24.87 25.20
C LEU A 19 20.61 -24.70 25.16
N SER A 20 20.03 -23.92 26.08
CA SER A 20 18.56 -23.81 26.23
C SER A 20 17.93 -22.50 25.74
N ILE A 21 18.65 -21.69 24.95
CA ILE A 21 18.09 -20.49 24.32
C ILE A 21 17.48 -20.88 22.95
N PRO A 22 16.14 -20.88 22.79
CA PRO A 22 15.54 -21.10 21.47
C PRO A 22 15.84 -19.91 20.55
N GLY A 23 16.07 -20.23 19.27
CA GLY A 23 16.72 -19.36 18.30
C GLY A 23 16.04 -18.03 18.00
N MET A 24 16.88 -17.02 17.84
CA MET A 24 16.65 -15.93 16.89
C MET A 24 17.80 -16.01 15.87
N ALA A 25 17.54 -16.66 14.74
CA ALA A 25 18.36 -16.46 13.56
C ALA A 25 18.09 -15.03 13.06
N MET A 26 18.91 -14.09 13.50
CA MET A 26 18.99 -12.77 12.87
C MET A 26 19.74 -12.98 11.55
N ALA A 27 19.01 -13.05 10.45
CA ALA A 27 19.56 -12.63 9.17
C ALA A 27 19.72 -11.11 9.26
N ALA A 28 20.86 -10.66 9.77
CA ALA A 28 21.27 -9.27 9.68
C ALA A 28 21.84 -9.08 8.28
N ASP A 29 21.00 -8.61 7.36
CA ASP A 29 21.50 -7.93 6.18
C ASP A 29 22.08 -6.57 6.63
N ALA A 30 23.24 -6.22 6.09
CA ALA A 30 23.96 -5.01 6.46
C ALA A 30 23.32 -3.79 5.79
N GLY A 31 22.17 -3.37 6.32
CA GLY A 31 21.51 -2.09 6.07
C GLY A 31 21.76 -1.12 7.22
N VAL A 32 21.97 0.15 6.89
CA VAL A 32 22.27 1.29 7.78
C VAL A 32 21.52 1.22 9.13
N PRO A 33 22.23 1.38 10.28
CA PRO A 33 21.59 1.35 11.59
C PRO A 33 20.77 2.62 11.80
N GLY A 34 19.45 2.53 11.67
CA GLY A 34 18.51 3.63 11.98
C GLY A 34 17.16 3.57 11.28
N ALA A 35 17.03 2.84 10.18
CA ALA A 35 15.76 2.61 9.49
C ALA A 35 15.41 1.12 9.57
N MET A 36 14.53 0.73 10.49
CA MET A 36 13.99 -0.63 10.52
C MET A 36 13.06 -0.81 9.32
N CYS A 37 13.61 -1.19 8.16
CA CYS A 37 12.81 -1.59 7.01
C CYS A 37 12.24 -2.98 7.29
N GLN A 38 10.98 -3.03 7.74
CA GLN A 38 10.33 -4.29 8.09
C GLN A 38 9.70 -4.92 6.85
N SER A 39 9.88 -6.24 6.72
CA SER A 39 9.22 -7.04 5.68
C SER A 39 7.72 -7.13 5.93
N ALA A 40 6.91 -6.88 4.91
CA ALA A 40 5.47 -7.14 4.95
C ALA A 40 5.12 -8.61 4.67
N GLY A 41 6.11 -9.46 4.33
CA GLY A 41 5.91 -10.89 4.11
C GLY A 41 4.95 -11.25 2.96
N VAL A 42 4.74 -10.33 2.00
CA VAL A 42 3.76 -10.49 0.91
C VAL A 42 4.08 -11.71 0.04
N TRP A 43 5.34 -11.90 -0.32
CA TRP A 43 5.79 -13.00 -1.18
C TRP A 43 5.73 -14.37 -0.49
N GLN A 44 6.07 -14.45 0.79
CA GLN A 44 6.00 -15.68 1.58
C GLN A 44 4.54 -16.07 1.87
N GLY A 45 3.66 -15.07 1.97
CA GLY A 45 2.24 -15.21 2.25
C GLY A 45 1.33 -15.29 1.04
N LEU A 46 1.86 -15.31 -0.19
CA LEU A 46 1.11 -15.13 -1.45
C LEU A 46 -0.14 -16.01 -1.56
N ILE A 47 -0.06 -17.27 -1.11
CA ILE A 47 -1.18 -18.22 -1.19
C ILE A 47 -2.09 -18.14 0.05
N LYS A 48 -1.55 -17.82 1.23
CA LYS A 48 -2.28 -17.91 2.50
C LYS A 48 -2.94 -16.60 2.93
N ASN A 49 -2.36 -15.47 2.58
CA ASN A 49 -2.79 -14.14 3.03
C ASN A 49 -3.78 -13.49 2.05
N ILE A 50 -3.91 -14.02 0.83
CA ILE A 50 -4.89 -13.54 -0.15
C ILE A 50 -6.25 -14.22 0.12
N CYS A 51 -7.30 -13.41 0.21
CA CYS A 51 -8.67 -13.89 0.35
C CYS A 51 -9.20 -14.44 -0.99
N TRP A 52 -8.93 -15.71 -1.28
CA TRP A 52 -9.42 -16.36 -2.52
C TRP A 52 -10.95 -16.45 -2.60
N SER A 53 -11.64 -16.46 -1.47
CA SER A 53 -13.11 -16.39 -1.43
C SER A 53 -13.65 -15.01 -1.85
N CYS A 54 -12.86 -13.95 -1.68
CA CYS A 54 -13.26 -12.58 -2.01
C CYS A 54 -13.24 -12.31 -3.52
N ILE A 55 -12.70 -13.23 -4.33
CA ILE A 55 -12.74 -13.16 -5.80
C ILE A 55 -14.16 -13.32 -6.32
N PHE A 56 -15.02 -14.02 -5.56
CA PHE A 56 -16.42 -14.17 -5.86
C PHE A 56 -17.22 -12.95 -5.34
N PRO A 57 -18.23 -12.48 -6.08
CA PRO A 57 -18.88 -13.13 -7.21
C PRO A 57 -18.11 -13.00 -8.53
N MET A 58 -18.00 -14.11 -9.27
CA MET A 58 -17.40 -14.13 -10.60
C MET A 58 -18.46 -14.38 -11.68
N ARG A 59 -18.30 -13.70 -12.81
CA ARG A 59 -19.17 -13.84 -13.98
C ARG A 59 -18.33 -14.10 -15.22
N ILE A 60 -18.70 -15.12 -15.97
CA ILE A 60 -18.00 -15.59 -17.17
C ILE A 60 -19.01 -15.64 -18.31
N MET A 61 -18.73 -14.98 -19.44
CA MET A 61 -19.62 -14.94 -20.61
C MET A 61 -21.05 -14.44 -20.29
N GLY A 62 -21.20 -13.59 -19.27
CA GLY A 62 -22.51 -13.12 -18.79
C GLY A 62 -23.29 -14.11 -17.92
N ILE A 63 -22.71 -15.28 -17.60
CA ILE A 63 -23.29 -16.27 -16.68
C ILE A 63 -22.62 -16.13 -15.31
N GLY A 64 -23.44 -15.96 -14.26
CA GLY A 64 -22.97 -15.81 -12.88
C GLY A 64 -23.41 -14.50 -12.23
N ALA A 65 -23.13 -14.38 -10.94
CA ALA A 65 -23.37 -13.14 -10.21
C ALA A 65 -22.33 -12.09 -10.61
N ALA A 66 -22.77 -10.88 -10.91
CA ALA A 66 -21.89 -9.78 -11.25
C ALA A 66 -21.43 -9.06 -9.96
N PRO A 67 -20.14 -8.75 -9.81
CA PRO A 67 -19.69 -7.85 -8.76
C PRO A 67 -20.24 -6.44 -8.99
N GLU A 68 -20.29 -5.64 -7.92
CA GLU A 68 -20.73 -4.25 -8.00
C GLU A 68 -19.81 -3.46 -8.94
N GLY A 69 -20.40 -2.68 -9.86
CA GLY A 69 -19.65 -1.94 -10.89
C GLY A 69 -19.23 -2.76 -12.12
N ALA A 70 -19.67 -4.01 -12.27
CA ALA A 70 -19.34 -4.82 -13.44
C ALA A 70 -20.01 -4.34 -14.75
N ALA A 71 -19.34 -4.59 -15.87
CA ALA A 71 -19.83 -4.27 -17.21
C ALA A 71 -21.18 -4.96 -17.56
N PRO A 72 -21.96 -4.47 -18.54
CA PRO A 72 -23.20 -5.12 -18.97
C PRO A 72 -22.96 -6.56 -19.43
N SER A 73 -23.89 -7.48 -19.13
CA SER A 73 -23.77 -8.91 -19.47
C SER A 73 -23.80 -9.15 -20.98
N ARG A 74 -22.65 -9.53 -21.53
CA ARG A 74 -22.49 -9.99 -22.92
C ARG A 74 -21.65 -11.27 -22.95
N PRO A 75 -21.98 -12.22 -23.82
CA PRO A 75 -21.18 -13.43 -23.97
C PRO A 75 -19.80 -13.14 -24.54
N GLY A 76 -19.71 -12.26 -25.55
CA GLY A 76 -18.44 -11.85 -26.15
C GLY A 76 -18.19 -10.35 -26.01
N CYS A 77 -16.91 -9.99 -26.01
CA CYS A 77 -16.46 -8.63 -26.27
C CYS A 77 -15.56 -8.63 -27.50
N TYR A 78 -15.46 -7.50 -28.18
CA TYR A 78 -14.38 -7.25 -29.12
C TYR A 78 -13.58 -6.07 -28.60
N CYS A 79 -12.27 -6.19 -28.63
CA CYS A 79 -11.35 -5.11 -28.32
C CYS A 79 -10.51 -4.83 -29.55
N THR A 80 -10.04 -3.59 -29.69
CA THR A 80 -8.98 -3.27 -30.64
C THR A 80 -7.67 -3.19 -29.88
N ASP A 81 -6.67 -3.95 -30.28
CA ASP A 81 -5.30 -3.79 -29.81
C ASP A 81 -4.77 -2.37 -30.17
N GLN A 82 -3.66 -1.92 -29.58
CA GLN A 82 -2.95 -0.70 -29.94
C GLN A 82 -2.63 -0.63 -31.45
N ASN A 83 -2.49 -1.78 -32.11
CA ASN A 83 -2.26 -1.88 -33.55
C ASN A 83 -3.56 -1.87 -34.40
N GLY A 84 -4.73 -1.65 -33.80
CA GLY A 84 -6.02 -1.59 -34.48
C GLY A 84 -6.55 -2.95 -34.96
N VAL A 85 -5.93 -4.05 -34.54
CA VAL A 85 -6.41 -5.41 -34.85
C VAL A 85 -7.57 -5.75 -33.92
N PRO A 86 -8.74 -6.13 -34.44
CA PRO A 86 -9.87 -6.54 -33.60
C PRO A 86 -9.62 -7.94 -33.04
N GLU A 87 -9.53 -8.03 -31.71
CA GLU A 87 -9.47 -9.27 -30.97
C GLU A 87 -10.85 -9.62 -30.40
N ILE A 88 -11.28 -10.85 -30.64
CA ILE A 88 -12.53 -11.37 -30.08
C ILE A 88 -12.20 -11.98 -28.73
N GLY A 89 -12.81 -11.44 -27.68
CA GLY A 89 -12.67 -11.90 -26.31
C GLY A 89 -14.00 -12.30 -25.69
N TRP A 90 -13.93 -12.68 -24.43
CA TRP A 90 -15.08 -12.92 -23.58
C TRP A 90 -15.13 -11.94 -22.42
N GLN A 91 -16.32 -11.74 -21.87
CA GLN A 91 -16.44 -10.94 -20.65
C GLN A 91 -16.18 -11.78 -19.41
N LEU A 92 -15.20 -11.32 -18.63
CA LEU A 92 -14.92 -11.79 -17.27
C LEU A 92 -15.16 -10.63 -16.31
N SER A 93 -15.81 -10.90 -15.18
CA SER A 93 -15.97 -9.92 -14.09
C SER A 93 -15.76 -10.63 -12.78
N PHE A 94 -14.80 -10.17 -11.99
CA PHE A 94 -14.43 -10.73 -10.69
C PHE A 94 -13.67 -9.65 -9.91
N PHE A 95 -13.52 -9.82 -8.60
CA PHE A 95 -12.65 -8.96 -7.80
C PHE A 95 -11.24 -9.56 -7.77
N GLN A 96 -10.23 -8.72 -8.01
CA GLN A 96 -8.83 -9.08 -7.80
C GLN A 96 -8.06 -7.92 -7.17
N PRO A 97 -7.03 -8.22 -6.35
CA PRO A 97 -6.03 -7.22 -6.01
C PRO A 97 -5.14 -6.97 -7.23
N VAL A 98 -4.90 -5.70 -7.51
CA VAL A 98 -4.23 -5.26 -8.74
C VAL A 98 -3.06 -4.35 -8.45
N LYS A 99 -3.11 -3.63 -7.32
CA LYS A 99 -2.07 -2.72 -6.86
C LYS A 99 -1.89 -2.86 -5.37
N ILE A 100 -0.66 -2.67 -4.92
CA ILE A 100 -0.28 -2.59 -3.51
C ILE A 100 0.40 -1.25 -3.31
N VAL A 101 -0.08 -0.49 -2.33
CA VAL A 101 0.56 0.75 -1.89
C VAL A 101 1.29 0.45 -0.60
N GLU A 102 2.60 0.59 -0.61
CA GLU A 102 3.40 0.56 0.60
C GLU A 102 3.60 1.97 1.11
N VAL A 103 3.34 2.19 2.41
CA VAL A 103 3.50 3.47 3.10
C VAL A 103 4.62 3.30 4.11
N VAL A 104 5.69 4.09 3.98
CA VAL A 104 6.91 3.95 4.76
C VAL A 104 7.34 5.28 5.36
N LYS A 105 7.96 5.23 6.55
CA LYS A 105 8.57 6.41 7.19
C LYS A 105 10.04 6.59 6.81
N SER A 106 10.65 5.52 6.31
CA SER A 106 12.04 5.51 5.89
C SER A 106 12.05 5.54 4.37
N PRO A 107 12.70 6.55 3.76
CA PRO A 107 12.73 6.64 2.31
C PRO A 107 13.50 5.45 1.74
N TRP A 108 13.11 5.04 0.53
CA TRP A 108 13.69 3.92 -0.21
C TRP A 108 13.50 2.54 0.42
N CYS A 109 12.77 2.43 1.53
CA CYS A 109 12.44 1.14 2.15
C CYS A 109 11.25 0.50 1.43
N SER A 110 11.39 -0.74 0.95
CA SER A 110 10.28 -1.49 0.36
C SER A 110 9.89 -2.69 1.23
N PRO A 111 8.82 -2.58 2.04
CA PRO A 111 8.19 -3.71 2.73
C PRO A 111 7.69 -4.79 1.77
N PHE A 112 7.26 -4.43 0.56
CA PHE A 112 6.82 -5.35 -0.48
C PHE A 112 7.96 -6.27 -0.93
N LEU A 113 9.17 -5.74 -1.14
CA LEU A 113 10.37 -6.53 -1.42
C LEU A 113 11.08 -7.00 -0.15
N GLU A 114 10.32 -7.53 0.80
CA GLU A 114 10.81 -8.14 2.04
C GLU A 114 11.71 -7.24 2.91
N GLY A 115 11.53 -5.92 2.85
CA GLY A 115 12.31 -4.97 3.65
C GLY A 115 13.64 -4.59 3.01
N THR A 116 13.78 -4.75 1.69
CA THR A 116 14.97 -4.29 0.96
C THR A 116 14.94 -2.78 0.74
N MET A 117 16.14 -2.19 0.68
CA MET A 117 16.31 -0.78 0.33
C MET A 117 16.48 -0.67 -1.20
N LEU A 118 15.56 0.02 -1.86
CA LEU A 118 15.57 0.24 -3.31
C LEU A 118 16.76 1.08 -3.78
N GLN A 119 17.22 2.00 -2.92
CA GLN A 119 18.41 2.79 -3.18
C GLN A 119 19.20 3.01 -1.89
N LYS A 120 20.53 3.12 -2.03
CA LYS A 120 21.45 3.44 -0.94
C LYS A 120 21.67 4.94 -0.76
N SER A 121 21.05 5.78 -1.61
CA SER A 121 21.25 7.22 -1.58
C SER A 121 20.46 7.84 -0.44
N GLN A 122 21.14 8.59 0.41
CA GLN A 122 20.55 9.37 1.50
C GLN A 122 19.92 10.68 1.00
N PHE A 123 19.20 10.67 -0.12
CA PHE A 123 18.32 11.79 -0.44
C PHE A 123 17.13 11.72 0.53
N ASP A 124 17.40 12.08 1.79
CA ASP A 124 16.44 12.36 2.85
C ASP A 124 15.92 13.78 2.61
N ILE A 125 15.11 13.96 1.56
CA ILE A 125 14.37 15.21 1.39
C ILE A 125 13.06 15.03 2.17
N GLY A 126 12.84 15.83 3.22
CA GLY A 126 11.55 15.89 3.92
C GLY A 126 11.46 15.26 5.31
N LYS A 127 12.53 14.69 5.89
CA LYS A 127 12.47 14.24 7.29
C LYS A 127 12.35 15.43 8.25
N SER A 128 11.24 15.50 8.98
CA SER A 128 11.21 16.19 10.27
C SER A 128 12.28 15.56 11.15
N ASN A 129 13.35 16.30 11.37
CA ASN A 129 14.55 15.85 12.06
C ASN A 129 14.35 15.89 13.57
N THR A 130 13.34 15.19 14.09
CA THR A 130 13.15 15.03 15.53
C THR A 130 13.43 13.58 15.90
N ASN A 131 14.62 13.35 16.48
CA ASN A 131 14.95 12.16 17.29
C ASN A 131 14.13 12.14 18.60
N GLN A 132 12.89 12.65 18.57
CA GLN A 132 11.98 12.73 19.70
C GLN A 132 10.78 11.82 19.40
N PRO A 133 10.23 11.14 20.42
CA PRO A 133 8.95 10.46 20.25
C PRO A 133 7.92 11.49 19.82
N MET A 134 7.31 11.26 18.65
CA MET A 134 6.33 12.18 18.07
C MET A 134 5.22 12.42 19.10
N THR A 135 5.10 13.67 19.55
CA THR A 135 3.93 14.10 20.33
C THR A 135 2.74 14.14 19.36
N ALA A 136 1.49 13.99 19.84
CA ALA A 136 0.29 13.98 18.97
C ALA A 136 0.14 15.20 18.03
N THR A 137 0.92 16.26 18.26
CA THR A 137 1.00 17.50 17.47
C THR A 137 2.16 17.56 16.47
N GLU A 138 3.05 16.58 16.39
CA GLU A 138 4.16 16.57 15.42
C GLU A 138 3.72 16.08 14.04
N ALA A 139 4.08 16.84 13.00
CA ALA A 139 3.81 16.49 11.61
C ALA A 139 4.70 15.31 11.20
N GLY A 140 4.08 14.24 10.73
CA GLY A 140 4.77 13.08 10.18
C GLY A 140 4.81 13.15 8.67
N PHE A 141 5.96 12.79 8.10
CA PHE A 141 6.12 12.60 6.67
C PHE A 141 6.18 11.09 6.37
N TYR A 142 5.48 10.69 5.32
CA TYR A 142 5.42 9.32 4.84
C TYR A 142 5.71 9.29 3.35
N ASP A 143 6.62 8.41 2.98
CA ASP A 143 6.88 8.02 1.60
C ASP A 143 5.97 6.88 1.19
N VAL A 144 5.75 6.75 -0.12
CA VAL A 144 4.89 5.75 -0.72
C VAL A 144 5.53 5.16 -1.96
N HIS A 145 5.35 3.86 -2.12
CA HIS A 145 5.60 3.19 -3.39
C HIS A 145 4.35 2.46 -3.86
N LEU A 146 4.04 2.60 -5.15
CA LEU A 146 2.95 1.89 -5.81
C LEU A 146 3.50 0.73 -6.62
N TRP A 147 3.11 -0.47 -6.22
CA TRP A 147 3.39 -1.69 -6.94
C TRP A 147 2.14 -2.15 -7.68
N GLU A 148 2.28 -2.48 -8.95
CA GLU A 148 1.31 -3.29 -9.67
C GLU A 148 1.51 -4.74 -9.23
N PHE A 149 0.42 -5.45 -8.96
CA PHE A 149 0.42 -6.81 -8.44
C PHE A 149 -0.72 -7.65 -9.04
N PRO A 150 -0.68 -7.95 -10.36
CA PRO A 150 -1.71 -8.72 -11.05
C PRO A 150 -1.58 -10.22 -10.73
N ILE A 151 -2.06 -10.64 -9.55
CA ILE A 151 -1.81 -11.99 -9.03
C ILE A 151 -2.38 -13.11 -9.92
N MET A 152 -3.54 -12.88 -10.55
CA MET A 152 -4.22 -13.88 -11.36
C MET A 152 -3.45 -14.18 -12.65
N THR A 153 -2.86 -13.14 -13.25
CA THR A 153 -2.01 -13.24 -14.44
C THR A 153 -0.66 -13.87 -14.08
N MET A 154 -0.05 -13.44 -12.98
CA MET A 154 1.24 -13.99 -12.51
C MET A 154 1.19 -15.49 -12.23
N LEU A 155 0.13 -15.97 -11.58
CA LEU A 155 -0.07 -17.40 -11.26
C LEU A 155 -0.72 -18.21 -12.38
N LYS A 156 -1.11 -17.57 -13.50
CA LYS A 156 -1.82 -18.20 -14.63
C LYS A 156 -3.07 -19.00 -14.19
N LEU A 157 -3.80 -18.50 -13.20
CA LEU A 157 -4.98 -19.20 -12.67
C LEU A 157 -6.21 -19.08 -13.58
N LEU A 158 -6.28 -18.03 -14.39
CA LEU A 158 -7.34 -17.79 -15.36
C LEU A 158 -6.74 -17.48 -16.73
N ILE A 159 -7.43 -17.92 -17.78
CA ILE A 159 -7.12 -17.53 -19.16
C ILE A 159 -7.75 -16.15 -19.38
N ILE A 160 -7.03 -15.13 -18.93
CA ILE A 160 -7.37 -13.74 -19.18
C ILE A 160 -6.76 -13.39 -20.55
N GLY A 161 -7.56 -12.85 -21.46
CA GLY A 161 -7.08 -12.45 -22.80
C GLY A 161 -6.12 -11.26 -22.71
N GLU A 162 -5.49 -10.89 -23.83
CA GLU A 162 -4.52 -9.78 -23.86
C GLU A 162 -5.21 -8.40 -23.75
N CYS A 163 -6.48 -8.30 -24.17
CA CYS A 163 -7.31 -7.14 -23.88
C CYS A 163 -7.86 -7.17 -22.45
N THR A 164 -7.07 -6.67 -21.50
CA THR A 164 -7.53 -6.40 -20.13
C THR A 164 -7.35 -4.93 -19.78
N ALA A 165 -8.06 -4.45 -18.76
CA ALA A 165 -7.89 -3.09 -18.26
C ALA A 165 -6.48 -2.84 -17.70
N GLU A 166 -5.74 -3.90 -17.37
CA GLU A 166 -4.42 -3.84 -16.77
C GLU A 166 -3.37 -4.39 -17.74
N PRO A 167 -2.40 -3.57 -18.18
CA PRO A 167 -1.38 -3.99 -19.12
C PRO A 167 -0.24 -4.79 -18.45
N TYR A 168 -0.20 -4.84 -17.13
CA TYR A 168 0.90 -5.46 -16.38
C TYR A 168 0.70 -6.97 -16.24
N ILE A 169 1.78 -7.72 -16.47
CA ILE A 169 1.80 -9.19 -16.37
C ILE A 169 2.60 -9.69 -15.16
N ASP A 170 3.45 -8.83 -14.61
CA ASP A 170 4.36 -9.07 -13.50
C ASP A 170 4.28 -7.94 -12.47
N ALA A 171 4.79 -8.23 -11.27
CA ALA A 171 4.83 -7.24 -10.21
C ALA A 171 5.88 -6.16 -10.54
N SER A 172 5.43 -4.94 -10.77
CA SER A 172 6.27 -3.84 -11.22
C SER A 172 6.05 -2.59 -10.39
N LEU A 173 7.12 -1.82 -10.19
CA LEU A 173 7.09 -0.56 -9.44
C LEU A 173 6.69 0.57 -10.38
N THR A 174 5.50 1.13 -10.16
CA THR A 174 4.90 2.12 -11.06
C THR A 174 5.07 3.56 -10.56
N TYR A 175 5.13 3.76 -9.25
CA TYR A 175 5.34 5.10 -8.67
C TYR A 175 6.16 5.02 -7.38
N ILE A 176 7.03 6.03 -7.19
CA ILE A 176 7.92 6.21 -6.04
C ILE A 176 7.79 7.67 -5.62
N SER A 177 7.52 7.95 -4.36
CA SER A 177 7.34 9.33 -3.90
C SER A 177 8.65 10.09 -3.72
N GLU A 178 9.74 9.39 -3.43
CA GLU A 178 11.06 9.97 -3.14
C GLU A 178 11.65 10.73 -4.33
N VAL A 179 11.22 10.40 -5.55
CA VAL A 179 11.63 11.09 -6.77
C VAL A 179 10.68 12.21 -7.19
N ASP A 180 9.54 12.33 -6.50
CA ASP A 180 8.51 13.30 -6.83
C ASP A 180 8.54 14.50 -5.87
N PRO A 181 9.09 15.66 -6.29
CA PRO A 181 9.19 16.85 -5.44
C PRO A 181 7.81 17.40 -5.03
N MET A 182 6.75 17.03 -5.75
CA MET A 182 5.40 17.42 -5.39
C MET A 182 4.90 16.66 -4.17
N TRP A 183 5.31 15.40 -3.98
CA TRP A 183 4.90 14.64 -2.80
C TRP A 183 5.46 15.22 -1.50
N GLU A 184 6.65 15.82 -1.58
CA GLU A 184 7.32 16.44 -0.46
C GLU A 184 6.83 17.87 -0.21
N SER A 185 6.63 18.70 -1.23
CA SER A 185 6.25 20.09 -1.02
C SER A 185 4.76 20.35 -1.19
N ASP A 186 4.08 20.73 -0.09
CA ASP A 186 2.69 21.18 -0.09
C ASP A 186 2.49 22.37 -1.06
N LEU A 187 3.47 23.27 -1.14
CA LEU A 187 3.42 24.44 -2.03
C LEU A 187 3.52 24.04 -3.51
N LEU A 188 4.32 23.03 -3.83
CA LEU A 188 4.45 22.57 -5.21
C LEU A 188 3.21 21.76 -5.63
N THR A 189 2.65 20.97 -4.73
CA THR A 189 1.37 20.28 -4.95
C THR A 189 0.20 21.26 -5.15
N LEU A 190 0.24 22.43 -4.51
CA LEU A 190 -0.77 23.47 -4.69
C LEU A 190 -0.84 24.00 -6.14
N VAL A 191 0.27 23.96 -6.89
CA VAL A 191 0.30 24.42 -8.29
C VAL A 191 -0.58 23.54 -9.17
N LEU A 192 -0.60 22.22 -8.95
CA LEU A 192 -1.45 21.30 -9.69
C LEU A 192 -2.85 21.13 -9.09
N ASN A 193 -3.01 21.45 -7.80
CA ASN A 193 -4.26 21.25 -7.07
C ASN A 193 -4.68 22.54 -6.34
N PRO A 194 -4.98 23.62 -7.08
CA PRO A 194 -5.30 24.93 -6.50
C PRO A 194 -6.63 24.93 -5.73
N GLU A 195 -7.53 23.97 -5.99
CA GLU A 195 -8.78 23.83 -5.25
C GLU A 195 -8.57 23.48 -3.78
N ALA A 196 -7.38 22.99 -3.39
CA ALA A 196 -7.05 22.74 -1.99
C ALA A 196 -7.29 23.98 -1.11
N VAL A 197 -7.11 25.20 -1.66
CA VAL A 197 -7.39 26.46 -0.96
C VAL A 197 -8.88 26.61 -0.64
N VAL A 198 -9.76 26.20 -1.55
CA VAL A 198 -11.21 26.29 -1.37
C VAL A 198 -11.66 25.38 -0.23
N PHE A 199 -11.01 24.22 -0.08
CA PHE A 199 -11.33 23.22 0.94
C PHE A 199 -10.55 23.40 2.25
N ALA A 200 -9.64 24.38 2.34
CA ALA A 200 -8.87 24.69 3.56
C ALA A 200 -9.69 25.48 4.62
N ASN A 201 -11.02 25.38 4.57
CA ASN A 201 -11.91 26.17 5.41
C ASN A 201 -12.61 25.28 6.47
N PRO A 202 -13.06 25.84 7.60
CA PRO A 202 -13.71 25.06 8.68
C PRO A 202 -15.05 24.43 8.25
N ILE A 203 -15.73 25.01 7.25
CA ILE A 203 -16.98 24.45 6.71
C ILE A 203 -16.68 23.13 6.00
N ALA A 204 -15.61 23.07 5.20
CA ALA A 204 -15.15 21.86 4.54
C ALA A 204 -14.74 20.79 5.56
N SER A 205 -14.09 21.17 6.66
CA SER A 205 -13.79 20.23 7.76
C SER A 205 -15.05 19.66 8.40
N MET A 206 -16.11 20.45 8.55
CA MET A 206 -17.42 19.95 9.02
C MET A 206 -18.09 19.02 8.01
N VAL A 207 -17.93 19.27 6.70
CA VAL A 207 -18.42 18.35 5.66
C VAL A 207 -17.68 17.02 5.74
N CYS A 208 -16.36 17.01 5.95
CA CYS A 208 -15.61 15.77 6.13
C CYS A 208 -15.99 15.03 7.43
N ALA A 209 -16.34 15.75 8.51
CA ALA A 209 -16.90 15.13 9.70
C ALA A 209 -18.26 14.47 9.43
N ALA A 210 -19.11 15.10 8.63
CA ALA A 210 -20.39 14.52 8.20
C ALA A 210 -20.20 13.31 7.26
N ASP A 211 -19.20 13.35 6.38
CA ASP A 211 -18.83 12.25 5.51
C ASP A 211 -18.36 11.03 6.30
N CYS A 212 -17.52 11.23 7.34
CA CYS A 212 -17.14 10.15 8.25
C CYS A 212 -18.37 9.46 8.90
N VAL A 213 -19.39 10.22 9.31
CA VAL A 213 -20.64 9.64 9.85
C VAL A 213 -21.40 8.87 8.77
N ALA A 214 -21.48 9.38 7.54
CA ALA A 214 -22.15 8.70 6.43
C ALA A 214 -21.45 7.38 6.07
N VAL A 215 -20.13 7.39 5.95
CA VAL A 215 -19.30 6.21 5.67
C VAL A 215 -19.41 5.19 6.80
N THR A 216 -19.41 5.64 8.06
CA THR A 216 -19.64 4.77 9.23
C THR A 216 -21.04 4.13 9.20
N ALA A 217 -22.03 4.83 8.66
CA ALA A 217 -23.38 4.31 8.44
C ALA A 217 -23.51 3.43 7.17
N GLY A 218 -22.41 3.14 6.48
CA GLY A 218 -22.37 2.33 5.27
C GLY A 218 -22.88 3.04 4.01
N LYS A 219 -22.90 4.38 4.02
CA LYS A 219 -23.25 5.21 2.85
C LYS A 219 -22.03 5.95 2.36
N ASP A 220 -21.78 5.82 1.07
CA ASP A 220 -20.77 6.56 0.33
C ASP A 220 -21.34 7.88 -0.19
N ASN A 221 -20.63 8.99 0.07
CA ASN A 221 -21.01 10.31 -0.43
C ASN A 221 -20.04 10.80 -1.51
N LEU A 222 -20.35 10.47 -2.76
CA LEU A 222 -19.55 10.89 -3.92
C LEU A 222 -19.43 12.42 -4.08
N ALA A 223 -20.32 13.21 -3.46
CA ALA A 223 -20.25 14.67 -3.52
C ALA A 223 -19.14 15.24 -2.61
N ALA A 224 -18.71 14.50 -1.59
CA ALA A 224 -17.64 14.89 -0.67
C ALA A 224 -16.27 14.34 -1.13
N TYR A 225 -15.97 14.43 -2.43
CA TYR A 225 -14.74 13.89 -3.04
C TYR A 225 -13.43 14.47 -2.49
N PHE A 226 -13.49 15.57 -1.73
CA PHE A 226 -12.33 16.21 -1.08
C PHE A 226 -12.07 15.70 0.34
N CYS A 227 -12.91 14.79 0.84
CA CYS A 227 -12.80 14.15 2.14
C CYS A 227 -12.34 12.70 1.98
N ALA A 228 -11.57 12.19 2.95
CA ALA A 228 -11.13 10.80 3.02
C ALA A 228 -11.92 10.02 4.09
N GLY A 229 -13.25 10.25 4.18
CA GLY A 229 -14.08 9.67 5.23
C GLY A 229 -13.57 9.99 6.63
N CYS A 230 -13.43 8.95 7.47
CA CYS A 230 -12.90 9.09 8.83
C CYS A 230 -11.37 9.18 8.89
N ASP A 231 -10.66 8.99 7.77
CA ASP A 231 -9.21 9.02 7.75
C ASP A 231 -8.65 10.45 7.76
N GLY A 232 -9.45 11.44 7.33
CA GLY A 232 -9.15 12.86 7.48
C GLY A 232 -9.42 13.68 6.22
N ASN A 233 -8.70 14.80 6.10
CA ASN A 233 -8.79 15.67 4.91
C ASN A 233 -7.89 15.12 3.79
N LEU A 234 -8.42 15.04 2.57
CA LEU A 234 -7.67 14.55 1.43
C LEU A 234 -6.57 15.53 1.00
N TYR A 235 -6.79 16.84 1.10
CA TYR A 235 -5.76 17.84 0.80
C TYR A 235 -4.90 18.19 2.03
N PRO A 236 -3.62 18.54 1.84
CA PRO A 236 -2.84 18.49 0.59
C PRO A 236 -2.52 17.05 0.13
N LEU A 237 -2.36 16.83 -1.18
CA LEU A 237 -2.02 15.52 -1.77
C LEU A 237 -0.52 15.20 -1.63
N THR A 238 -0.04 15.22 -0.38
CA THR A 238 1.36 15.03 0.00
C THR A 238 1.49 14.00 1.12
N GLY A 239 2.73 13.60 1.39
CA GLY A 239 3.10 12.73 2.50
C GLY A 239 2.97 13.37 3.89
N HIS A 240 2.61 14.65 3.97
CA HIS A 240 2.53 15.41 5.21
C HIS A 240 1.23 15.13 5.96
N ILE A 241 1.33 14.67 7.20
CA ILE A 241 0.20 14.39 8.09
C ILE A 241 0.35 15.16 9.38
N TYR A 242 -0.64 15.99 9.67
CA TYR A 242 -0.76 16.76 10.90
C TYR A 242 -1.73 16.01 11.82
N ALA A 243 -1.25 15.58 12.99
CA ALA A 243 -1.93 14.67 13.94
C ALA A 243 -1.97 13.18 13.53
N ASN A 244 -1.04 12.41 14.10
CA ASN A 244 -0.91 10.96 13.90
C ASN A 244 -1.28 10.20 15.18
N ASP A 245 -2.50 9.68 15.26
CA ASP A 245 -2.93 8.89 16.42
C ASP A 245 -2.84 7.37 16.15
N ASP A 246 -2.95 6.96 14.88
CA ASP A 246 -2.97 5.55 14.47
C ASP A 246 -2.31 5.35 13.10
N ALA A 247 -1.45 4.32 13.01
CA ALA A 247 -0.72 3.98 11.80
C ALA A 247 -1.65 3.46 10.69
N VAL A 248 -2.75 2.79 11.04
CA VAL A 248 -3.71 2.24 10.05
C VAL A 248 -4.51 3.36 9.40
N ARG A 249 -5.02 4.31 10.20
CA ARG A 249 -5.69 5.51 9.70
C ARG A 249 -4.76 6.30 8.76
N THR A 250 -3.53 6.50 9.20
CA THR A 250 -2.51 7.21 8.44
C THR A 250 -2.18 6.54 7.10
N SER A 251 -1.97 5.22 7.08
CA SER A 251 -1.68 4.51 5.83
C SER A 251 -2.87 4.53 4.86
N SER A 252 -4.10 4.43 5.37
CA SER A 252 -5.32 4.58 4.56
C SER A 252 -5.43 5.98 3.96
N LEU A 253 -5.26 7.04 4.76
CA LEU A 253 -5.30 8.43 4.29
C LEU A 253 -4.28 8.68 3.19
N ILE A 254 -3.03 8.29 3.41
CA ILE A 254 -1.94 8.48 2.46
C ILE A 254 -2.19 7.70 1.16
N THR A 255 -2.73 6.49 1.26
CA THR A 255 -3.11 5.69 0.08
C THR A 255 -4.19 6.40 -0.73
N GLN A 256 -5.23 6.95 -0.09
CA GLN A 256 -6.29 7.70 -0.78
C GLN A 256 -5.77 8.98 -1.45
N ARG A 257 -4.85 9.69 -0.81
CA ARG A 257 -4.16 10.85 -1.38
C ARG A 257 -3.35 10.48 -2.60
N LEU A 258 -2.56 9.40 -2.51
CA LEU A 258 -1.78 8.89 -3.62
C LEU A 258 -2.69 8.53 -4.79
N LEU A 259 -3.73 7.73 -4.56
CA LEU A 259 -4.65 7.32 -5.62
C LEU A 259 -5.33 8.52 -6.29
N THR A 260 -5.74 9.53 -5.52
CA THR A 260 -6.32 10.76 -6.06
C THR A 260 -5.32 11.54 -6.89
N LYS A 261 -4.08 11.67 -6.41
CA LYS A 261 -2.98 12.32 -7.13
C LYS A 261 -2.68 11.61 -8.45
N LEU A 262 -2.51 10.29 -8.42
CA LEU A 262 -2.22 9.50 -9.61
C LEU A 262 -3.38 9.47 -10.61
N ASN A 263 -4.62 9.50 -10.13
CA ASN A 263 -5.79 9.63 -10.99
C ASN A 263 -5.80 10.95 -11.76
N ARG A 264 -5.44 12.06 -11.10
CA ARG A 264 -5.30 13.39 -11.73
C ARG A 264 -4.15 13.44 -12.73
N HIS A 265 -3.07 12.72 -12.46
CA HIS A 265 -1.97 12.55 -13.41
C HIS A 265 -2.29 11.59 -14.56
N GLY A 266 -3.44 10.91 -14.54
CA GLY A 266 -3.83 9.92 -15.55
C GLY A 266 -3.04 8.60 -15.48
N MET A 267 -2.27 8.37 -14.41
CA MET A 267 -1.48 7.15 -14.21
C MET A 267 -2.32 5.99 -13.66
N VAL A 268 -3.40 6.30 -12.94
CA VAL A 268 -4.37 5.30 -12.45
C VAL A 268 -5.73 5.64 -13.03
N MET A 269 -6.14 4.88 -14.04
CA MET A 269 -7.50 4.94 -14.59
C MET A 269 -8.41 3.96 -13.85
N ARG A 270 -9.70 4.29 -13.80
CA ARG A 270 -10.76 3.46 -13.23
C ARG A 270 -11.20 2.36 -14.19
#